data_AF-A0ABD4TI18-F1
#
_entry.id   AF-A0ABD4TI18-F1
#
_cell.length_a   1.000
_cell.length_b   1.000
_cell.length_c   1.000
_cell.angle_alpha   90.00
_cell.angle_beta   90.00
_cell.angle_gamma   90.00
#
_symmetry.space_group_name_H-M   'P 1'
#
loop_
_entity.id
_entity.type
_entity.pdbx_description
1 polymer ?
#
loop_
_entity_poly.entity_id
_entity_poly.type
_entity_poly.pdbx_seq_one_letter_code
_entity_poly.pdbx_strand_id
1 'polypeptide(L)'
;MNNRTEELVGSAVDLWTAYREGAFRTSPPPWLGCLILLEDCRDSQRGIQIREPHFEVFPEFKGASYIERYHQACTKLLRERIYSGVCYITARKDMKGHYTEPDTELSGERFLRSLTSHLHLFYPID
;
A
#
# COMPACT_ATOMS: atom_id res chain seq x y z
N MET A 1 1.29 -12.55 -4.69
CA MET A 1 1.67 -11.50 -3.72
C MET A 1 3.12 -11.10 -3.84
N ASN A 2 4.08 -12.04 -3.75
CA ASN A 2 5.50 -11.69 -3.59
C ASN A 2 6.04 -10.73 -4.67
N ASN A 3 5.79 -11.02 -5.95
CA ASN A 3 6.28 -10.18 -7.05
C ASN A 3 5.74 -8.73 -6.99
N ARG A 4 4.47 -8.55 -6.63
CA ARG A 4 3.85 -7.22 -6.67
C ARG A 4 4.22 -6.37 -5.45
N THR A 5 4.38 -6.99 -4.29
CA THR A 5 4.92 -6.29 -3.10
C THR A 5 6.37 -5.88 -3.33
N GLU A 6 7.18 -6.73 -3.95
CA GLU A 6 8.57 -6.42 -4.32
C GLU A 6 8.66 -5.24 -5.30
N GLU A 7 7.82 -5.23 -6.34
CA GLU A 7 7.74 -4.11 -7.29
C GLU A 7 7.37 -2.77 -6.60
N LEU A 8 6.44 -2.78 -5.64
CA LEU A 8 6.07 -1.57 -4.89
C LEU A 8 7.24 -1.04 -4.06
N VAL A 9 7.95 -1.92 -3.35
CA VAL A 9 9.13 -1.55 -2.57
C VAL A 9 10.22 -1.00 -3.48
N GLY A 10 10.53 -1.70 -4.58
CA GLY A 10 11.53 -1.26 -5.55
C GLY A 10 11.18 0.11 -6.14
N SER A 11 9.93 0.32 -6.54
CA SER A 11 9.46 1.60 -7.08
C SER A 11 9.64 2.76 -6.10
N ALA A 12 9.32 2.55 -4.82
CA ALA A 12 9.52 3.57 -3.80
C ALA A 12 11.01 3.86 -3.57
N VAL A 13 11.85 2.83 -3.52
CA VAL A 13 13.31 2.97 -3.36
C VAL A 13 13.92 3.75 -4.53
N ASP A 14 13.48 3.46 -5.76
CA ASP A 14 13.94 4.16 -6.95
C ASP A 14 13.56 5.65 -6.91
N LEU A 15 12.33 5.97 -6.53
CA LEU A 15 11.85 7.35 -6.41
C LEU A 15 12.60 8.13 -5.33
N TRP A 16 12.80 7.53 -4.16
CA TRP A 16 13.60 8.15 -3.09
C TRP A 16 15.07 8.31 -3.48
N THR A 17 15.62 7.35 -4.21
CA THR A 17 16.98 7.45 -4.74
C THR A 17 17.10 8.58 -5.75
N ALA A 18 16.17 8.68 -6.71
CA ALA A 18 16.13 9.77 -7.67
C ALA A 18 16.04 11.15 -6.97
N TYR A 19 15.26 11.25 -5.90
CA TYR A 19 15.19 12.47 -5.08
C TYR A 19 16.51 12.77 -4.38
N ARG A 20 17.12 11.76 -3.73
CA ARG A 20 18.42 11.90 -3.07
C ARG A 20 19.54 12.35 -4.03
N GLU A 21 19.52 11.86 -5.26
CA GLU A 21 20.49 12.23 -6.31
C GLU A 21 20.15 13.56 -7.03
N GLY A 22 19.08 14.25 -6.63
CA GLY A 22 18.70 15.56 -7.19
C GLY A 22 18.14 15.48 -8.62
N ALA A 23 17.61 14.32 -9.04
CA ALA A 23 16.97 14.17 -10.34
C ALA A 23 15.70 15.02 -10.46
N PHE A 24 15.02 15.26 -9.33
CA PHE A 24 14.02 16.31 -9.21
C PHE A 24 14.76 17.62 -8.88
N ARG A 25 14.50 18.68 -9.67
CA ARG A 25 15.02 20.05 -9.42
C ARG A 25 14.74 20.46 -7.97
N THR A 26 15.36 21.54 -7.47
CA THR A 26 15.17 22.04 -6.09
C THR A 26 13.68 22.11 -5.71
N SER A 27 13.18 21.04 -5.09
CA SER A 27 11.77 20.80 -4.79
C SER A 27 11.69 20.27 -3.36
N PRO A 28 10.55 20.51 -2.69
CA PRO A 28 10.28 19.83 -1.45
C PRO A 28 10.31 18.30 -1.65
N PRO A 29 10.52 17.52 -0.57
CA PRO A 29 10.45 16.07 -0.65
C PRO A 29 9.15 15.62 -1.33
N PRO A 30 9.19 14.72 -2.32
CA PRO A 30 7.98 14.28 -2.99
C PRO A 30 7.06 13.55 -2.01
N TRP A 31 5.76 13.71 -2.21
CA TRP A 31 4.77 12.84 -1.57
C TRP A 31 4.60 11.58 -2.41
N LEU A 32 4.89 10.41 -1.82
CA LEU A 32 4.73 9.13 -2.50
C LEU A 32 3.45 8.44 -2.02
N GLY A 33 2.53 8.20 -2.95
CA GLY A 33 1.27 7.50 -2.70
C GLY A 33 1.25 6.11 -3.31
N CYS A 34 0.73 5.13 -2.56
CA CYS A 34 0.39 3.80 -3.04
C CYS A 34 -1.11 3.55 -2.89
N LEU A 35 -1.81 3.20 -3.98
CA LEU A 35 -3.20 2.75 -3.94
C LEU A 35 -3.26 1.30 -4.43
N ILE A 36 -3.83 0.43 -3.61
CA ILE A 36 -4.04 -0.98 -3.90
C ILE A 36 -5.52 -1.29 -3.84
N LEU A 37 -6.04 -1.80 -4.96
CA LEU A 37 -7.37 -2.38 -5.06
C LEU A 37 -7.23 -3.89 -5.25
N LEU A 38 -7.80 -4.66 -4.32
CA LEU A 38 -7.87 -6.10 -4.43
C LEU A 38 -9.31 -6.55 -4.71
N GLU A 39 -9.46 -7.56 -5.56
CA GLU A 39 -10.77 -8.19 -5.75
C GLU A 39 -11.19 -8.90 -4.46
N ASP A 40 -12.40 -8.59 -4.00
CA ASP A 40 -13.06 -9.33 -2.94
C ASP A 40 -13.83 -10.51 -3.54
N CYS A 41 -13.23 -11.70 -3.46
CA CYS A 41 -13.82 -12.96 -3.89
C CYS A 41 -13.44 -14.10 -2.95
N ARG A 42 -14.13 -15.25 -3.08
CA ARG A 42 -13.86 -16.44 -2.24
C ARG A 42 -12.40 -16.86 -2.24
N ASP A 43 -11.73 -16.79 -3.38
CA ASP A 43 -10.32 -17.16 -3.49
C ASP A 43 -9.38 -16.17 -2.79
N SER A 44 -9.73 -14.88 -2.79
CA SER A 44 -8.96 -13.83 -2.10
C SER A 44 -9.11 -13.87 -0.57
N GLN A 45 -10.28 -14.33 -0.08
CA GLN A 45 -10.60 -14.49 1.33
C GLN A 45 -10.17 -15.86 1.89
N ARG A 46 -9.90 -16.83 1.03
CA ARG A 46 -9.49 -18.17 1.47
C ARG A 46 -8.06 -18.13 2.01
N GLY A 47 -7.89 -18.66 3.23
CA GLY A 47 -6.58 -18.85 3.84
C GLY A 47 -5.64 -19.69 2.97
N ILE A 48 -4.37 -19.31 2.93
CA ILE A 48 -3.36 -19.96 2.10
C ILE A 48 -2.56 -20.95 2.97
N GLN A 49 -2.43 -22.20 2.50
CA GLN A 49 -1.53 -23.17 3.13
C GLN A 49 -0.07 -22.76 2.91
N ILE A 50 0.71 -22.82 3.98
CA ILE A 50 2.13 -22.49 3.98
C ILE A 50 2.93 -23.78 4.11
N ARG A 51 4.02 -23.87 3.35
CA ARG A 51 5.07 -24.86 3.56
C ARG A 51 6.23 -24.18 4.29
N GLU A 52 6.67 -24.77 5.39
CA GLU A 52 7.76 -24.27 6.24
C GLU A 52 8.97 -25.24 6.20
N PRO A 53 9.62 -25.45 5.04
CA PRO A 53 10.67 -26.47 4.92
C PRO A 53 11.99 -26.11 5.61
N HIS A 54 12.22 -24.81 5.89
CA HIS A 54 13.51 -24.32 6.39
C HIS A 54 13.38 -23.38 7.60
N PHE A 55 12.34 -22.54 7.64
CA PHE A 55 12.11 -21.58 8.71
C PHE A 55 10.62 -21.50 9.03
N GLU A 56 10.30 -21.25 10.31
CA GLU A 56 8.95 -20.94 10.71
C GLU A 56 8.52 -19.58 10.15
N VAL A 57 7.32 -19.55 9.60
CA VAL A 57 6.66 -18.34 9.14
C VAL A 57 6.02 -17.64 10.35
N PHE A 58 6.06 -16.31 10.36
CA PHE A 58 5.48 -15.55 11.46
C PHE A 58 3.99 -15.87 11.64
N PRO A 59 3.49 -15.92 12.90
CA PRO A 59 2.13 -16.38 13.21
C PRO A 59 1.03 -15.67 12.42
N GLU A 60 1.17 -14.37 12.18
CA GLU A 60 0.20 -13.55 11.47
C GLU A 60 0.02 -13.95 9.99
N PHE A 61 0.96 -14.71 9.41
CA PHE A 61 0.84 -15.21 8.05
C PHE A 61 0.26 -16.63 7.99
N LYS A 62 0.24 -17.37 9.11
CA LYS A 62 -0.26 -18.74 9.17
C LYS A 62 -1.76 -18.78 8.90
N GLY A 63 -2.14 -19.37 7.77
CA GLY A 63 -3.53 -19.42 7.33
C GLY A 63 -4.09 -18.09 6.80
N ALA A 64 -3.28 -17.02 6.75
CA ALA A 64 -3.73 -15.73 6.25
C ALA A 64 -4.09 -15.81 4.76
N SER A 65 -5.23 -15.21 4.44
CA SER A 65 -5.78 -15.03 3.09
C SER A 65 -4.98 -14.00 2.28
N TYR A 66 -5.27 -13.87 1.00
CA TYR A 66 -4.64 -12.81 0.19
C TYR A 66 -4.99 -11.42 0.71
N ILE A 67 -6.25 -11.19 1.10
CA ILE A 67 -6.69 -9.90 1.63
C ILE A 67 -5.92 -9.51 2.89
N GLU A 68 -5.76 -10.44 3.83
CA GLU A 68 -5.04 -10.20 5.09
C GLU A 68 -3.55 -9.96 4.86
N ARG A 69 -2.93 -10.71 3.95
CA ARG A 69 -1.50 -10.53 3.66
C ARG A 69 -1.22 -9.21 2.94
N TYR A 70 -2.11 -8.75 2.06
CA TYR A 70 -2.00 -7.42 1.44
C TYR A 70 -2.22 -6.31 2.46
N HIS A 71 -3.16 -6.49 3.40
CA HIS A 71 -3.33 -5.57 4.52
C HIS A 71 -2.02 -5.42 5.32
N GLN A 72 -1.42 -6.54 5.76
CA GLN A 72 -0.15 -6.54 6.48
C GLN A 72 0.99 -5.87 5.71
N ALA A 73 1.08 -6.11 4.40
CA ALA A 73 2.08 -5.48 3.55
C ALA A 73 1.86 -3.96 3.44
N CYS A 74 0.62 -3.52 3.20
CA CYS A 74 0.27 -2.10 3.11
C CYS A 74 0.52 -1.36 4.43
N THR A 75 0.18 -1.97 5.56
CA THR A 75 0.48 -1.42 6.89
C THR A 75 1.98 -1.21 7.08
N LYS A 76 2.83 -2.17 6.67
CA LYS A 76 4.29 -2.03 6.75
C LYS A 76 4.81 -0.93 5.82
N LEU A 77 4.35 -0.89 4.57
CA LEU A 77 4.71 0.17 3.61
C LEU A 77 4.44 1.58 4.16
N LEU A 78 3.32 1.77 4.86
CA LEU A 78 2.98 3.03 5.50
C LEU A 78 3.83 3.29 6.75
N ARG A 79 3.88 2.34 7.70
CA ARG A 79 4.52 2.54 9.01
C ARG A 79 6.04 2.64 8.95
N GLU A 80 6.66 1.97 7.98
CA GLU A 80 8.10 2.08 7.70
C GLU A 80 8.44 3.29 6.83
N ARG A 81 7.44 4.11 6.47
CA ARG A 81 7.59 5.33 5.66
C ARG A 81 8.19 5.08 4.27
N ILE A 82 7.99 3.89 3.73
CA ILE A 82 8.31 3.59 2.32
C ILE A 82 7.47 4.50 1.43
N TYR A 83 6.19 4.65 1.78
CA TYR A 83 5.27 5.61 1.17
C TYR A 83 4.80 6.67 2.19
N SER A 84 4.48 7.86 1.70
CA SER A 84 3.87 8.95 2.48
C SER A 84 2.39 8.72 2.76
N GLY A 85 1.72 7.97 1.88
CA GLY A 85 0.33 7.54 2.05
C GLY A 85 0.07 6.21 1.36
N VAL A 86 -0.71 5.35 2.01
CA VAL A 86 -1.14 4.06 1.46
C VAL A 86 -2.66 3.95 1.57
N CYS A 87 -3.32 3.63 0.45
CA CYS A 87 -4.75 3.36 0.37
C CYS A 87 -4.93 1.88 0.00
N TYR A 88 -5.63 1.12 0.83
CA TYR A 88 -5.94 -0.27 0.58
C TYR A 88 -7.45 -0.51 0.62
N ILE A 89 -8.00 -0.87 -0.54
CA ILE A 89 -9.43 -1.10 -0.72
C ILE A 89 -9.68 -2.46 -1.35
N THR A 90 -10.85 -3.02 -1.07
CA THR A 90 -11.32 -4.27 -1.70
C THR A 90 -12.65 -4.03 -2.39
N ALA A 91 -12.90 -4.69 -3.52
CA ALA A 91 -14.18 -4.57 -4.21
C ALA A 91 -14.58 -5.87 -4.89
N ARG A 92 -15.88 -6.15 -4.90
CA ARG A 92 -16.43 -7.29 -5.64
C ARG A 92 -16.68 -6.91 -7.09
N LYS A 93 -16.35 -7.81 -8.03
CA LYS A 93 -16.57 -7.57 -9.47
C LYS A 93 -18.03 -7.35 -9.86
N ASP A 94 -18.96 -7.94 -9.11
CA ASP A 94 -20.39 -7.87 -9.38
C ASP A 94 -21.08 -6.62 -8.80
N MET A 95 -20.37 -5.81 -7.99
CA MET A 95 -20.90 -4.62 -7.34
C MET A 95 -20.17 -3.34 -7.79
N LYS A 96 -20.60 -2.77 -8.92
CA LYS A 96 -20.01 -1.53 -9.45
C LYS A 96 -20.17 -0.37 -8.48
N GLY A 97 -19.09 0.38 -8.27
CA GLY A 97 -19.07 1.57 -7.42
C GLY A 97 -19.05 1.28 -5.92
N HIS A 98 -19.07 0.01 -5.50
CA HIS A 98 -18.96 -0.39 -4.11
C HIS A 98 -17.57 -0.96 -3.83
N TYR A 99 -16.95 -0.44 -2.77
CA TYR A 99 -15.70 -0.94 -2.23
C TYR A 99 -15.78 -0.98 -0.71
N THR A 100 -14.84 -1.67 -0.10
CA THR A 100 -14.66 -1.75 1.34
C THR A 100 -13.25 -1.28 1.68
N GLU A 101 -13.12 -0.63 2.83
CA GLU A 101 -11.84 -0.21 3.40
C GLU A 101 -11.60 -1.08 4.64
N PRO A 102 -10.74 -2.10 4.57
CA PRO A 102 -10.56 -3.03 5.69
C PRO A 102 -9.91 -2.38 6.92
N ASP A 103 -9.24 -1.25 6.74
CA ASP A 103 -8.51 -0.54 7.79
C ASP A 103 -8.64 0.97 7.63
N THR A 104 -9.10 1.64 8.68
CA THR A 104 -9.23 3.10 8.75
C THR A 104 -7.90 3.84 8.62
N GLU A 105 -6.76 3.21 8.92
CA GLU A 105 -5.42 3.77 8.72
C GLU A 105 -5.04 3.79 7.23
N LEU A 106 -5.55 2.84 6.45
CA LEU A 106 -5.30 2.66 5.03
C LEU A 106 -6.48 3.15 4.15
N SER A 107 -7.34 4.02 4.69
CA SER A 107 -8.52 4.51 3.99
C SER A 107 -8.18 5.50 2.87
N GLY A 108 -9.08 5.59 1.89
CA GLY A 108 -9.02 6.61 0.85
C GLY A 108 -9.10 8.02 1.42
N GLU A 109 -9.89 8.23 2.48
CA GLU A 109 -9.96 9.52 3.16
C GLU A 109 -8.60 9.95 3.73
N ARG A 110 -7.90 9.07 4.46
CA ARG A 110 -6.59 9.40 5.03
C ARG A 110 -5.55 9.63 3.94
N PHE A 111 -5.57 8.79 2.91
CA PHE A 111 -4.69 8.91 1.76
C PHE A 111 -4.84 10.28 1.07
N LEU A 112 -6.07 10.64 0.70
CA LEU A 112 -6.36 11.91 0.04
C LEU A 112 -6.07 13.09 0.95
N ARG A 113 -6.44 13.02 2.24
CA ARG A 113 -6.12 14.07 3.21
C ARG A 113 -4.61 14.32 3.30
N SER A 114 -3.80 13.26 3.37
CA SER A 114 -2.34 13.35 3.38
C SER A 114 -1.81 14.04 2.13
N LEU A 115 -2.31 13.65 0.94
CA LEU A 115 -1.94 14.26 -0.34
C LEU A 115 -2.32 15.75 -0.37
N THR A 116 -3.58 16.09 -0.07
CA THR A 116 -4.06 17.48 -0.11
C THR A 116 -3.31 18.36 0.88
N SER A 117 -3.03 17.87 2.09
CA SER A 117 -2.21 18.60 3.07
C SER A 117 -0.80 18.84 2.56
N HIS A 118 -0.17 17.85 1.90
CA HIS A 118 1.14 18.03 1.29
C HIS A 118 1.11 19.07 0.16
N LEU A 119 0.08 19.03 -0.69
CA LEU A 119 -0.08 19.98 -1.77
C LEU A 119 -0.23 21.41 -1.23
N HIS A 120 -1.15 21.65 -0.28
CA HIS A 120 -1.32 22.98 0.32
C HIS A 120 -0.07 23.52 1.02
N LEU A 121 0.77 22.65 1.59
CA LEU A 121 1.98 23.08 2.29
C LEU A 121 3.08 23.56 1.33
N PHE A 122 3.15 22.98 0.14
CA PHE A 122 4.30 23.12 -0.75
C PHE A 122 3.99 23.75 -2.10
N TYR A 123 2.72 23.79 -2.51
CA TYR A 123 2.27 24.28 -3.79
C TYR A 123 1.08 25.23 -3.55
N PRO A 124 1.16 26.50 -3.98
CA PRO A 124 0.00 27.38 -3.95
C PRO A 124 -1.07 26.77 -4.87
N ILE A 125 -2.20 26.39 -4.27
CA ILE A 125 -3.40 26.00 -5.01
C ILE A 125 -4.26 27.26 -5.05
N ASP A 126 -4.36 27.89 -6.22
CA ASP A 126 -5.29 29.02 -6.47
C ASP A 126 -6.76 28.56 -6.44
#